data_AF-A0AAW2PH75-F1
#
_entry.id   AF-A0AAW2PH75-F1
#
_cell.length_a   1.000
_cell.length_b   1.000
_cell.length_c   1.000
_cell.angle_alpha   90.00
_cell.angle_beta   90.00
_cell.angle_gamma   90.00
#
_symmetry.space_group_name_H-M   'P 1'
#
loop_
_entity.id
_entity.type
_entity.pdbx_description
1 polymer ?
#
loop_
_entity_poly.entity_id
_entity_poly.type
_entity_poly.pdbx_seq_one_letter_code
_entity_poly.pdbx_strand_id
1 'polypeptide(L)'
;METNKFNGTNYNDWLRNLRIIYVLDKPLPTVLPEGSSPEERVTFDKWHEDNHKVRSIILASMKNEIQKQYDRLEDVPSIMLRMKDVYAVPDRHIRYAAIKAFFVTKMTEGSSVQSHGVTMLSLVEKLEDLKAGLNNDTYIDVILQSLPPSYDPFIVNYNMNGLEKSIHELINMLVQYEATTCKSEPSVLVGEASTSKAKGKGARRWKRKKGKGTTVTATASIGGAPPTVLKSAIFQLFFWCMRTCIILLAL
;
A
#
# COMPACT_ATOMS: atom_id res chain seq x y z
N MET A 1 -15.27 6.31 16.32
CA MET A 1 -16.16 6.07 15.16
C MET A 1 -16.44 7.33 14.33
N GLU A 2 -16.32 8.55 14.88
CA GLU A 2 -16.57 9.81 14.15
C GLU A 2 -15.58 10.11 13.00
N THR A 3 -14.33 9.64 13.10
CA THR A 3 -13.24 10.00 12.17
C THR A 3 -13.38 9.45 10.75
N ASN A 4 -14.26 8.46 10.53
CA ASN A 4 -14.45 7.81 9.23
C ASN A 4 -15.82 8.13 8.60
N LYS A 5 -16.59 9.06 9.18
CA LYS A 5 -17.88 9.46 8.60
C LYS A 5 -17.70 10.24 7.30
N PHE A 6 -18.62 10.05 6.37
CA PHE A 6 -18.68 10.85 5.15
C PHE A 6 -19.02 12.30 5.49
N ASN A 7 -18.15 13.22 5.06
CA ASN A 7 -18.23 14.65 5.39
C ASN A 7 -18.37 15.57 4.17
N GLY A 8 -18.57 15.00 2.98
CA GLY A 8 -18.72 15.75 1.73
C GLY A 8 -17.41 15.97 0.96
N THR A 9 -16.24 15.84 1.60
CA THR A 9 -14.93 16.02 0.95
C THR A 9 -14.13 14.73 0.83
N ASN A 10 -14.50 13.67 1.58
CA ASN A 10 -13.77 12.41 1.65
C ASN A 10 -14.45 11.25 0.88
N TYR A 11 -15.15 11.54 -0.22
CA TYR A 11 -15.98 10.56 -0.93
C TYR A 11 -15.24 9.27 -1.32
N ASN A 12 -14.06 9.39 -1.93
CA ASN A 12 -13.28 8.23 -2.39
C ASN A 12 -12.80 7.34 -1.23
N ASP A 13 -12.30 7.94 -0.15
CA ASP A 13 -11.85 7.19 1.04
C ASP A 13 -13.01 6.53 1.76
N TRP A 14 -14.13 7.24 1.89
CA TRP A 14 -15.36 6.69 2.46
C TRP A 14 -15.90 5.53 1.62
N LEU A 15 -15.95 5.67 0.29
CA LEU A 15 -16.40 4.61 -0.62
C LEU A 15 -15.51 3.38 -0.55
N ARG A 16 -14.18 3.56 -0.48
CA ARG A 16 -13.22 2.47 -0.30
C ARG A 16 -13.48 1.72 1.01
N ASN A 17 -13.69 2.45 2.10
CA ASN A 17 -14.01 1.84 3.40
C ASN A 17 -15.33 1.07 3.36
N LEU A 18 -16.36 1.62 2.70
CA LEU A 18 -17.63 0.91 2.53
C LEU A 18 -17.47 -0.39 1.72
N ARG A 19 -16.68 -0.39 0.65
CA ARG A 19 -16.40 -1.60 -0.14
C ARG A 19 -15.64 -2.67 0.65
N ILE A 20 -14.78 -2.28 1.58
CA ILE A 20 -14.08 -3.23 2.47
C ILE A 20 -15.07 -3.89 3.44
N ILE A 21 -16.04 -3.12 3.94
CA ILE A 21 -17.03 -3.62 4.91
C ILE A 21 -18.15 -4.40 4.19
N TYR A 22 -18.47 -4.05 2.94
CA TYR A 22 -19.61 -4.61 2.19
C TYR A 22 -19.25 -5.00 0.75
N VAL A 23 -19.71 -6.17 0.33
CA VAL A 23 -19.66 -6.63 -1.07
C VAL A 23 -20.77 -5.92 -1.85
N LEU A 24 -20.50 -4.72 -2.35
CA LEU A 24 -21.44 -3.90 -3.13
C LEU A 24 -21.56 -4.32 -4.61
N ASP A 25 -20.86 -5.38 -5.04
CA ASP A 25 -20.69 -5.72 -6.47
C ASP A 25 -21.77 -6.65 -7.05
N LYS A 26 -22.80 -7.02 -6.29
CA LYS A 26 -23.87 -7.90 -6.81
C LYS A 26 -24.92 -7.08 -7.58
N PRO A 27 -25.21 -7.41 -8.86
CA PRO A 27 -26.23 -6.73 -9.64
C PRO A 27 -27.63 -6.97 -9.03
N LEU A 28 -28.47 -5.94 -9.09
CA LEU A 28 -29.81 -5.95 -8.51
C LEU A 28 -30.81 -6.70 -9.41
N PRO A 29 -31.51 -7.73 -8.89
CA PRO A 29 -32.75 -8.20 -9.50
C PRO A 29 -33.84 -7.17 -9.21
N THR A 30 -34.33 -6.46 -10.22
CA THR A 30 -35.31 -5.38 -10.05
C THR A 30 -36.75 -5.90 -10.00
N VAL A 31 -37.00 -7.12 -10.50
CA VAL A 31 -38.33 -7.74 -10.58
C VAL A 31 -38.20 -9.26 -10.50
N LEU A 32 -39.09 -9.91 -9.74
CA LEU A 32 -39.29 -11.36 -9.80
C LEU A 32 -40.10 -11.72 -11.05
N PRO A 33 -39.61 -12.61 -11.94
CA PRO A 33 -40.38 -13.10 -13.09
C PRO A 33 -41.70 -13.77 -12.68
N GLU A 34 -42.73 -13.62 -13.53
CA GLU A 34 -43.97 -14.39 -13.39
C GLU A 34 -43.67 -15.89 -13.52
N GLY A 35 -43.96 -16.64 -12.44
CA GLY A 35 -43.64 -18.08 -12.35
C GLY A 35 -42.49 -18.43 -11.42
N SER A 36 -41.90 -17.47 -10.71
CA SER A 36 -40.78 -17.74 -9.80
C SER A 36 -41.07 -18.77 -8.71
N SER A 37 -40.09 -19.64 -8.46
CA SER A 37 -40.16 -20.71 -7.47
C SER A 37 -40.25 -20.15 -6.04
N PRO A 38 -40.73 -20.94 -5.07
CA PRO A 38 -40.70 -20.56 -3.65
C PRO A 38 -39.30 -20.17 -3.16
N GLU A 39 -38.26 -20.87 -3.62
CA GLU A 39 -36.85 -20.61 -3.27
C GLU A 39 -36.35 -19.29 -3.85
N GLU A 40 -36.76 -18.94 -5.07
CA GLU A 40 -36.44 -17.66 -5.70
C GLU A 40 -37.10 -16.48 -4.95
N ARG A 41 -38.34 -16.66 -4.49
CA ARG A 41 -39.06 -15.66 -3.67
C ARG A 41 -38.35 -15.43 -2.33
N VAL A 42 -37.95 -16.49 -1.63
CA VAL A 42 -37.19 -16.39 -0.37
C VAL A 42 -35.84 -15.67 -0.58
N THR A 43 -35.18 -15.95 -1.70
CA THR A 43 -33.91 -15.30 -2.05
C THR A 43 -34.12 -13.81 -2.34
N PHE A 44 -35.21 -13.45 -3.00
CA PHE A 44 -35.58 -12.07 -3.30
C PHE A 44 -35.96 -11.27 -2.04
N ASP A 45 -36.74 -11.85 -1.13
CA ASP A 45 -37.09 -11.20 0.14
C ASP A 45 -35.84 -10.95 1.00
N LYS A 46 -34.98 -11.95 1.11
CA LYS A 46 -33.69 -11.83 1.81
C LYS A 46 -32.81 -10.74 1.18
N TRP A 47 -32.82 -10.62 -0.14
CA TRP A 47 -32.11 -9.55 -0.84
C TRP A 47 -32.66 -8.16 -0.47
N HIS A 48 -33.97 -7.99 -0.40
CA HIS A 48 -34.59 -6.73 0.04
C HIS A 48 -34.22 -6.38 1.48
N GLU A 49 -34.21 -7.36 2.39
CA GLU A 49 -33.75 -7.15 3.77
C GLU A 49 -32.28 -6.72 3.82
N ASP A 50 -31.42 -7.37 3.05
CA ASP A 50 -30.00 -7.05 2.99
C ASP A 50 -29.76 -5.65 2.37
N ASN A 51 -30.55 -5.26 1.37
CA ASN A 51 -30.54 -3.91 0.80
C ASN A 51 -30.97 -2.85 1.85
N HIS A 52 -32.00 -3.12 2.65
CA HIS A 52 -32.39 -2.24 3.75
C HIS A 52 -31.31 -2.10 4.84
N LYS A 53 -30.60 -3.19 5.15
CA LYS A 53 -29.45 -3.15 6.08
C LYS A 53 -28.33 -2.29 5.50
N VAL A 54 -27.91 -2.54 4.26
CA VAL A 54 -26.86 -1.79 3.58
C VAL A 54 -27.20 -0.30 3.52
N ARG A 55 -28.43 0.04 3.17
CA ARG A 55 -28.93 1.42 3.20
C ARG A 55 -28.77 2.06 4.57
N SER A 56 -29.22 1.38 5.62
CA SER A 56 -29.15 1.89 6.99
C SER A 56 -27.70 2.18 7.40
N ILE A 57 -26.77 1.33 6.98
CA ILE A 57 -25.34 1.51 7.24
C ILE A 57 -24.75 2.66 6.44
N ILE A 58 -25.06 2.76 5.14
CA ILE A 58 -24.62 3.88 4.29
C ILE A 58 -25.05 5.19 4.92
N LEU A 59 -26.33 5.33 5.31
CA LEU A 59 -26.85 6.53 5.96
C LEU A 59 -26.20 6.79 7.34
N ALA A 60 -26.02 5.76 8.16
CA ALA A 60 -25.37 5.89 9.46
C ALA A 60 -23.88 6.28 9.37
N SER A 61 -23.24 5.97 8.25
CA SER A 61 -21.85 6.33 7.97
C SER A 61 -21.67 7.79 7.52
N MET A 62 -22.74 8.56 7.38
CA MET A 62 -22.71 9.97 6.98
C MET A 62 -22.78 10.90 8.20
N LYS A 63 -22.32 12.14 8.01
CA LYS A 63 -22.70 13.24 8.92
C LYS A 63 -24.19 13.56 8.77
N ASN A 64 -24.82 14.00 9.86
CA ASN A 64 -26.25 14.26 9.93
C ASN A 64 -26.74 15.23 8.83
N GLU A 65 -25.94 16.23 8.49
CA GLU A 65 -26.27 17.25 7.48
C GLU A 65 -26.38 16.66 6.07
N ILE A 66 -25.57 15.64 5.78
CA ILE A 66 -25.58 14.92 4.50
C ILE A 66 -26.64 13.83 4.55
N GLN A 67 -26.72 13.07 5.64
CA GLN A 67 -27.70 11.99 5.83
C GLN A 67 -29.13 12.44 5.52
N LYS A 68 -29.54 13.61 6.00
CA LYS A 68 -30.87 14.22 5.75
C LYS A 68 -31.18 14.47 4.27
N GLN A 69 -30.18 14.50 3.39
CA GLN A 69 -30.37 14.69 1.95
C GLN A 69 -30.68 13.38 1.22
N TYR A 70 -30.36 12.24 1.85
CA TYR A 70 -30.45 10.90 1.27
C TYR A 70 -31.42 9.97 2.04
N ASP A 71 -31.92 10.38 3.21
CA ASP A 71 -32.80 9.60 4.07
C ASP A 71 -34.18 9.27 3.49
N ARG A 72 -34.62 10.00 2.44
CA ARG A 72 -35.86 9.74 1.69
C ARG A 72 -35.68 8.78 0.50
N LEU A 73 -34.44 8.49 0.10
CA LEU A 73 -34.19 7.56 -1.01
C LEU A 73 -34.28 6.13 -0.48
N GLU A 74 -35.14 5.30 -1.06
CA GLU A 74 -35.44 3.96 -0.54
C GLU A 74 -34.43 2.89 -1.00
N ASP A 75 -33.82 3.09 -2.17
CA ASP A 75 -32.91 2.13 -2.77
C ASP A 75 -31.42 2.58 -2.71
N VAL A 76 -30.54 1.62 -2.46
CA VAL A 76 -29.09 1.85 -2.39
C VAL A 76 -28.51 2.38 -3.70
N PRO A 77 -28.88 1.87 -4.90
CA PRO A 77 -28.34 2.40 -6.16
C PRO A 77 -28.58 3.89 -6.36
N SER A 78 -29.78 4.40 -6.08
CA SER A 78 -30.12 5.81 -6.21
C SER A 78 -29.29 6.67 -5.26
N ILE A 79 -29.07 6.20 -4.03
CA ILE A 79 -28.17 6.88 -3.07
C ILE A 79 -26.75 6.92 -3.66
N MET A 80 -26.21 5.77 -4.08
CA MET A 80 -24.84 5.67 -4.58
C MET A 80 -24.60 6.49 -5.85
N LEU A 81 -25.55 6.48 -6.79
CA LEU A 81 -25.50 7.24 -8.03
C LEU A 81 -25.50 8.75 -7.73
N ARG A 82 -26.48 9.23 -6.96
CA ARG A 82 -26.57 10.65 -6.61
C ARG A 82 -25.36 11.13 -5.82
N MET A 83 -24.81 10.30 -4.92
CA MET A 83 -23.58 10.65 -4.22
C MET A 83 -22.39 10.73 -5.15
N LYS A 84 -22.27 9.81 -6.12
CA LYS A 84 -21.22 9.85 -7.13
C LYS A 84 -21.30 11.15 -7.93
N ASP A 85 -22.48 11.54 -8.38
CA ASP A 85 -22.66 12.76 -9.18
C ASP A 85 -22.32 14.05 -8.43
N VAL A 86 -22.59 14.09 -7.12
CA VAL A 86 -22.38 15.29 -6.30
C VAL A 86 -20.96 15.37 -5.73
N TYR A 87 -20.38 14.24 -5.33
CA TYR A 87 -19.18 14.21 -4.49
C TYR A 87 -17.99 13.45 -5.09
N ALA A 88 -18.19 12.62 -6.13
CA ALA A 88 -17.04 12.00 -6.78
C ALA A 88 -16.24 13.08 -7.50
N VAL A 89 -14.95 13.14 -7.22
CA VAL A 89 -14.03 13.92 -8.05
C VAL A 89 -13.96 13.21 -9.39
N PRO A 90 -14.27 13.88 -10.52
CA PRO A 90 -14.23 13.21 -11.81
C PRO A 90 -12.82 12.70 -12.11
N ASP A 91 -12.71 11.50 -12.69
CA ASP A 91 -11.43 10.85 -13.00
C ASP A 91 -10.47 11.77 -13.76
N ARG A 92 -11.01 12.66 -14.62
CA ARG A 92 -10.23 13.68 -15.33
C ARG A 92 -9.45 14.61 -14.39
N HIS A 93 -10.08 15.08 -13.30
CA HIS A 93 -9.43 15.97 -12.33
C HIS A 93 -8.38 15.22 -11.52
N ILE A 94 -8.68 13.99 -11.07
CA ILE A 94 -7.73 13.15 -10.32
C ILE A 94 -6.53 12.83 -11.21
N ARG A 95 -6.76 12.45 -12.46
CA ARG A 95 -5.72 12.15 -13.44
C ARG A 95 -4.86 13.37 -13.74
N TYR A 96 -5.47 14.54 -13.97
CA TYR A 96 -4.71 15.78 -14.16
C TYR A 96 -3.81 16.09 -12.96
N ALA A 97 -4.32 15.95 -11.74
CA ALA A 97 -3.54 16.19 -10.53
C ALA A 97 -2.38 15.19 -10.38
N ALA A 98 -2.62 13.90 -10.67
CA ALA A 98 -1.59 12.87 -10.64
C ALA A 98 -0.50 13.11 -11.70
N ILE A 99 -0.88 13.46 -12.94
CA ILE A 99 0.06 13.82 -14.02
C ILE A 99 0.90 15.01 -13.57
N LYS A 100 0.25 16.08 -13.10
CA LYS A 100 0.97 17.28 -12.63
C LYS A 100 1.96 16.95 -11.52
N ALA A 101 1.54 16.17 -10.52
CA ALA A 101 2.41 15.74 -9.43
C ALA A 101 3.61 14.94 -9.96
N PHE A 102 3.37 13.99 -10.87
CA PHE A 102 4.42 13.16 -11.47
C PHE A 102 5.48 13.98 -12.20
N PHE A 103 5.09 14.94 -13.04
CA PHE A 103 6.04 15.76 -13.80
C PHE A 103 6.77 16.82 -12.97
N VAL A 104 6.17 17.30 -11.87
CA VAL A 104 6.73 18.37 -11.04
C VAL A 104 7.55 17.85 -9.85
N THR A 105 7.34 16.60 -9.43
CA THR A 105 8.08 16.03 -8.29
C THR A 105 9.56 15.94 -8.62
N LYS A 106 10.40 16.57 -7.79
CA LYS A 106 11.86 16.56 -7.90
C LYS A 106 12.45 16.11 -6.57
N MET A 107 13.51 15.33 -6.64
CA MET A 107 14.29 14.94 -5.48
C MET A 107 15.20 16.08 -5.05
N THR A 108 15.33 16.30 -3.74
CA THR A 108 16.26 17.31 -3.20
C THR A 108 17.66 16.72 -3.08
N GLU A 109 18.69 17.52 -3.35
CA GLU A 109 20.09 17.13 -3.19
C GLU A 109 20.36 16.58 -1.77
N GLY A 110 21.03 15.43 -1.68
CA GLY A 110 21.33 14.75 -0.40
C GLY A 110 20.15 14.06 0.29
N SER A 111 18.94 14.09 -0.27
CA SER A 111 17.81 13.30 0.24
C SER A 111 17.84 11.84 -0.26
N SER A 112 17.14 10.94 0.45
CA SER A 112 17.17 9.50 0.14
C SER A 112 16.49 9.18 -1.19
N VAL A 113 17.26 8.57 -2.10
CA VAL A 113 16.73 8.11 -3.39
C VAL A 113 15.69 7.00 -3.25
N GLN A 114 15.77 6.19 -2.20
CA GLN A 114 14.77 5.16 -1.92
C GLN A 114 13.40 5.79 -1.59
N SER A 115 13.37 6.82 -0.73
CA SER A 115 12.12 7.51 -0.38
C SER A 115 11.51 8.22 -1.60
N HIS A 116 12.35 8.84 -2.42
CA HIS A 116 11.92 9.49 -3.66
C HIS A 116 11.39 8.46 -4.66
N GLY A 117 12.09 7.35 -4.87
CA GLY A 117 11.70 6.26 -5.76
C GLY A 117 10.34 5.66 -5.39
N VAL A 118 10.07 5.43 -4.10
CA VAL A 118 8.75 4.97 -3.62
C VAL A 118 7.65 5.98 -3.94
N THR A 119 7.93 7.28 -3.78
CA THR A 119 6.98 8.34 -4.13
C THR A 119 6.66 8.33 -5.63
N MET A 120 7.69 8.25 -6.47
CA MET A 120 7.52 8.19 -7.93
C MET A 120 6.77 6.92 -8.36
N LEU A 121 7.08 5.76 -7.80
CA LEU A 121 6.36 4.51 -8.06
C LEU A 121 4.88 4.63 -7.71
N SER A 122 4.53 5.20 -6.56
CA SER A 122 3.13 5.38 -6.17
C SER A 122 2.35 6.30 -7.12
N LEU A 123 3.03 7.29 -7.74
CA LEU A 123 2.44 8.16 -8.74
C LEU A 123 2.21 7.41 -10.06
N VAL A 124 3.14 6.53 -10.44
CA VAL A 124 3.00 5.68 -11.64
C VAL A 124 1.83 4.72 -11.49
N GLU A 125 1.77 3.96 -10.39
CA GLU A 125 0.65 3.03 -10.12
C GLU A 125 -0.69 3.77 -10.19
N LYS A 126 -0.76 4.97 -9.59
CA LYS A 126 -1.96 5.82 -9.66
C LYS A 126 -2.30 6.27 -11.08
N LEU A 127 -1.32 6.53 -11.93
CA LEU A 127 -1.54 6.91 -13.33
C LEU A 127 -1.99 5.72 -14.19
N GLU A 128 -1.50 4.53 -13.91
CA GLU A 128 -1.95 3.28 -14.53
C GLU A 128 -3.40 2.96 -14.16
N ASP A 129 -3.76 3.07 -12.88
CA ASP A 129 -5.14 2.90 -12.39
C ASP A 129 -6.12 3.87 -13.08
N LEU A 130 -5.67 5.10 -13.33
CA LEU A 130 -6.45 6.15 -14.01
C LEU A 130 -6.37 6.06 -15.55
N LYS A 131 -5.72 5.02 -16.08
CA LYS A 131 -5.52 4.76 -17.51
C LYS A 131 -5.00 6.00 -18.24
N ALA A 132 -3.94 6.60 -17.71
CA ALA A 132 -3.37 7.83 -18.24
C ALA A 132 -2.74 7.68 -19.63
N GLY A 133 -2.44 6.45 -20.06
CA GLY A 133 -1.92 6.15 -21.39
C GLY A 133 -0.46 6.53 -21.61
N LEU A 134 0.33 6.65 -20.53
CA LEU A 134 1.78 6.84 -20.61
C LEU A 134 2.45 5.46 -20.72
N ASN A 135 3.54 5.41 -21.48
CA ASN A 135 4.35 4.20 -21.60
C ASN A 135 5.45 4.15 -20.52
N ASN A 136 6.03 2.96 -20.33
CA ASN A 136 7.07 2.72 -19.33
C ASN A 136 8.29 3.63 -19.53
N ASP A 137 8.68 3.89 -20.78
CA ASP A 137 9.81 4.78 -21.11
C ASP A 137 9.56 6.21 -20.62
N THR A 138 8.35 6.75 -20.83
CA THR A 138 8.00 8.08 -20.30
C THR A 138 8.11 8.11 -18.78
N TYR A 139 7.70 7.05 -18.09
CA TYR A 139 7.83 7.00 -16.63
C TYR A 139 9.30 7.02 -16.20
N ILE A 140 10.14 6.23 -16.86
CA ILE A 140 11.59 6.17 -16.61
C ILE A 140 12.23 7.53 -16.87
N ASP A 141 11.95 8.15 -18.02
CA ASP A 141 12.50 9.45 -18.41
C ASP A 141 12.17 10.53 -17.38
N VAL A 142 10.92 10.57 -16.89
CA VAL A 142 10.50 11.53 -15.88
C VAL A 142 11.16 11.25 -14.52
N ILE A 143 11.31 9.97 -14.15
CA ILE A 143 12.04 9.57 -12.94
C ILE A 143 13.50 10.02 -13.02
N LEU A 144 14.19 9.75 -14.12
CA LEU A 144 15.58 10.19 -14.31
C LEU A 144 15.69 11.72 -14.26
N GLN A 145 14.79 12.43 -14.93
CA GLN A 145 14.73 13.91 -14.89
C GLN A 145 14.37 14.48 -13.52
N SER A 146 13.81 13.67 -12.62
CA SER A 146 13.44 14.11 -11.27
C SER A 146 14.62 14.09 -10.28
N LEU A 147 15.72 13.43 -10.64
CA LEU A 147 16.91 13.33 -9.82
C LEU A 147 17.71 14.65 -9.82
N PRO A 148 18.49 14.93 -8.77
CA PRO A 148 19.33 16.11 -8.72
C PRO A 148 20.62 15.88 -9.53
N PRO A 149 21.37 16.96 -9.85
CA PRO A 149 22.55 16.87 -10.74
C PRO A 149 23.65 15.91 -10.27
N SER A 150 23.75 15.60 -8.98
CA SER A 150 24.69 14.58 -8.48
C SER A 150 24.49 13.18 -9.07
N TYR A 151 23.33 12.90 -9.67
CA TYR A 151 23.01 11.65 -10.34
C TYR A 151 23.29 11.69 -11.85
N ASP A 152 23.78 12.79 -12.41
CA ASP A 152 24.13 12.89 -13.84
C ASP A 152 25.05 11.75 -14.33
N PRO A 153 26.08 11.30 -13.59
CA PRO A 153 26.90 10.17 -14.01
C PRO A 153 26.10 8.86 -14.15
N PHE A 154 25.12 8.64 -13.28
CA PHE A 154 24.21 7.49 -13.38
C PHE A 154 23.32 7.62 -14.63
N ILE A 155 22.74 8.81 -14.87
CA ILE A 155 21.83 9.06 -16.00
C ILE A 155 22.56 8.84 -17.33
N VAL A 156 23.76 9.40 -17.50
CA VAL A 156 24.57 9.20 -18.71
C VAL A 156 24.88 7.71 -18.91
N ASN A 157 25.27 7.01 -17.85
CA ASN A 157 25.54 5.58 -17.92
C ASN A 157 24.29 4.75 -18.25
N TYR A 158 23.13 5.11 -17.69
CA TYR A 158 21.85 4.47 -17.97
C TYR A 158 21.46 4.64 -19.43
N ASN A 159 21.55 5.86 -19.97
CA ASN A 159 21.20 6.16 -21.36
C ASN A 159 22.10 5.45 -22.37
N MET A 160 23.37 5.22 -22.04
CA MET A 160 24.32 4.54 -22.92
C MET A 160 24.19 3.02 -22.91
N ASN A 161 23.69 2.45 -21.81
CA ASN A 161 23.61 1.00 -21.60
C ASN A 161 22.18 0.48 -21.46
N GLY A 162 21.19 1.32 -21.81
CA GLY A 162 19.78 1.14 -21.48
C GLY A 162 19.21 -0.16 -22.04
N LEU A 163 19.09 -1.17 -21.16
CA LEU A 163 18.20 -2.30 -21.37
C LEU A 163 16.76 -1.85 -21.08
N GLU A 164 15.77 -2.53 -21.68
CA GLU A 164 14.40 -2.44 -21.17
C GLU A 164 14.39 -2.85 -19.69
N LYS A 165 13.97 -1.92 -18.83
CA LYS A 165 13.92 -2.09 -17.38
C LYS A 165 12.56 -1.68 -16.85
N SER A 166 12.11 -2.38 -15.81
CA SER A 166 10.97 -1.94 -15.02
C SER A 166 11.36 -0.78 -14.09
N ILE A 167 10.36 -0.02 -13.66
CA ILE A 167 10.55 1.09 -12.70
C ILE A 167 11.12 0.58 -11.37
N HIS A 168 10.72 -0.62 -10.92
CA HIS A 168 11.28 -1.24 -9.73
C HIS A 168 12.78 -1.52 -9.86
N GLU A 169 13.21 -2.05 -11.01
CA GLU A 169 14.64 -2.27 -11.28
C GLU A 169 15.41 -0.95 -11.32
N LEU A 170 14.85 0.09 -11.96
CA LEU A 170 15.45 1.43 -11.97
C LEU A 170 15.68 1.96 -10.56
N ILE A 171 14.66 1.91 -9.70
CA ILE A 171 14.76 2.37 -8.30
C ILE A 171 15.84 1.57 -7.55
N ASN A 172 15.88 0.24 -7.73
CA ASN A 172 16.91 -0.59 -7.09
C ASN A 172 18.33 -0.23 -7.55
N MET A 173 18.53 0.05 -8.84
CA MET A 173 19.83 0.48 -9.36
C MET A 173 20.24 1.84 -8.80
N LEU A 174 19.30 2.78 -8.69
CA LEU A 174 19.55 4.09 -8.08
C LEU A 174 19.94 3.98 -6.60
N VAL A 175 19.27 3.12 -5.84
CA VAL A 175 19.60 2.85 -4.43
C VAL A 175 20.99 2.23 -4.29
N GLN A 176 21.34 1.30 -5.18
CA GLN A 176 22.70 0.72 -5.21
C GLN A 176 23.75 1.78 -5.54
N TYR A 177 23.46 2.65 -6.51
CA TYR A 177 24.34 3.76 -6.87
C TYR A 177 24.60 4.67 -5.67
N GLU A 178 23.56 5.14 -4.98
CA GLU A 178 23.65 5.97 -3.76
C GLU A 178 24.54 5.31 -2.69
N ALA A 179 24.39 4.00 -2.46
CA ALA A 179 25.19 3.26 -1.48
C ALA A 179 26.68 3.14 -1.86
N THR A 180 27.02 3.24 -3.14
CA THR A 180 28.41 3.18 -3.63
C THR A 180 29.09 4.54 -3.66
N THR A 181 28.36 5.62 -3.96
CA THR A 181 28.89 6.99 -3.99
C THR A 181 29.00 7.64 -2.62
N CYS A 182 28.15 7.29 -1.64
CA CYS A 182 28.28 7.78 -0.25
C CYS A 182 29.46 7.16 0.52
N LYS A 183 30.11 6.11 0.01
CA LYS A 183 31.27 5.46 0.66
C LYS A 183 32.61 6.01 0.17
N SER A 184 32.61 6.92 -0.80
CA SER A 184 33.81 7.43 -1.45
C SER A 184 34.05 8.92 -1.19
N GLU A 185 33.88 9.40 0.06
CA GLU A 185 34.68 10.56 0.45
C GLU A 185 36.15 10.11 0.44
N PRO A 186 37.00 10.67 -0.44
CA PRO A 186 38.41 10.37 -0.41
C PRO A 186 38.97 11.07 0.84
N SER A 187 39.37 10.29 1.84
CA SER A 187 40.34 10.76 2.79
C SER A 187 41.62 11.09 2.00
N VAL A 188 41.78 12.36 1.63
CA VAL A 188 43.04 12.89 1.11
C VAL A 188 44.03 12.89 2.27
N LEU A 189 44.63 11.73 2.54
CA LEU A 189 45.88 11.67 3.27
C LEU A 189 46.99 11.90 2.25
N VAL A 190 47.45 13.14 2.25
CA VAL A 190 48.70 13.61 1.68
C VAL A 190 49.78 12.55 1.91
N GLY A 191 50.38 12.09 0.80
CA GLY A 191 51.46 11.13 0.84
C GLY A 191 52.71 11.74 1.45
N GLU A 192 53.25 11.08 2.46
CA GLU A 192 54.68 11.13 2.75
C GLU A 192 55.25 9.74 2.56
N ALA A 193 56.09 9.62 1.53
CA ALA A 193 56.93 8.46 1.32
C ALA A 193 57.99 8.39 2.43
N SER A 194 58.14 7.22 3.04
CA SER A 194 59.39 6.87 3.70
C SER A 194 59.60 5.35 3.68
N THR A 195 60.73 5.00 3.08
CA THR A 195 61.28 3.68 2.86
C THR A 195 61.79 3.02 4.15
N SER A 196 61.63 1.70 4.24
CA SER A 196 62.69 0.70 4.51
C SER A 196 62.35 -0.40 5.55
N LYS A 197 62.52 -1.64 5.07
CA LYS A 197 62.80 -2.95 5.71
C LYS A 197 62.87 -3.03 7.25
N ALA A 198 62.25 -4.09 7.81
CA ALA A 198 62.97 -5.26 8.35
C ALA A 198 62.03 -6.37 8.86
N LYS A 199 62.62 -7.56 9.01
CA LYS A 199 62.07 -8.91 9.10
C LYS A 199 62.12 -9.40 10.56
N GLY A 200 61.15 -10.20 11.02
CA GLY A 200 61.27 -10.89 12.31
C GLY A 200 60.13 -11.85 12.65
N LYS A 201 60.38 -13.17 12.51
CA LYS A 201 59.55 -14.25 13.06
C LYS A 201 59.75 -14.36 14.57
N GLY A 202 58.70 -14.68 15.33
CA GLY A 202 58.83 -15.07 16.73
C GLY A 202 57.52 -15.57 17.34
N ALA A 203 57.28 -16.87 17.30
CA ALA A 203 56.25 -17.53 18.12
C ALA A 203 56.75 -17.68 19.57
N ARG A 204 55.87 -17.46 20.58
CA ARG A 204 55.66 -18.34 21.75
C ARG A 204 54.71 -17.73 22.81
N ARG A 205 53.58 -18.42 22.99
CA ARG A 205 53.10 -19.06 24.24
C ARG A 205 52.88 -18.22 25.52
N TRP A 206 51.60 -17.99 25.79
CA TRP A 206 50.83 -18.20 27.03
C TRP A 206 51.50 -18.06 28.41
N LYS A 207 50.98 -17.14 29.23
CA LYS A 207 50.81 -17.38 30.68
C LYS A 207 49.58 -16.66 31.25
N ARG A 208 48.61 -17.48 31.68
CA ARG A 208 47.49 -17.18 32.57
C ARG A 208 47.97 -16.76 33.97
N LYS A 209 47.19 -15.90 34.62
CA LYS A 209 46.81 -15.96 36.05
C LYS A 209 45.33 -15.53 36.09
N LYS A 210 44.35 -16.41 36.33
CA LYS A 210 43.97 -17.08 37.59
C LYS A 210 43.76 -15.99 38.66
N GLY A 211 42.57 -15.63 39.10
CA GLY A 211 41.28 -16.32 39.11
C GLY A 211 40.73 -16.26 40.54
N LYS A 212 39.41 -16.13 40.68
CA LYS A 212 38.54 -16.54 41.79
C LYS A 212 37.26 -15.73 41.62
N GLY A 213 36.07 -16.28 41.60
CA GLY A 213 35.57 -17.64 41.84
C GLY A 213 34.06 -17.44 42.02
N THR A 214 33.21 -18.20 41.31
CA THR A 214 32.68 -19.49 41.80
C THR A 214 31.45 -19.20 42.68
N THR A 215 30.22 -19.65 42.39
CA THR A 215 29.72 -20.69 41.48
C THR A 215 28.19 -20.78 41.59
N VAL A 216 27.56 -21.32 40.51
CA VAL A 216 26.44 -22.30 40.50
C VAL A 216 25.07 -21.72 40.93
N THR A 217 23.96 -21.91 40.21
CA THR A 217 23.39 -23.20 39.80
C THR A 217 22.50 -23.06 38.55
N ALA A 218 22.48 -24.12 37.73
CA ALA A 218 21.44 -24.35 36.74
C ALA A 218 20.10 -24.69 37.41
N THR A 219 18.97 -24.33 36.81
CA THR A 219 17.90 -25.27 36.41
C THR A 219 16.67 -24.57 35.83
N ALA A 220 16.08 -25.26 34.85
CA ALA A 220 14.65 -25.32 34.53
C ALA A 220 13.91 -24.07 34.02
N SER A 221 13.80 -24.05 32.69
CA SER A 221 12.63 -23.61 31.92
C SER A 221 11.32 -24.05 32.58
N ILE A 222 10.47 -23.08 32.91
CA ILE A 222 9.03 -23.25 33.06
C ILE A 222 8.37 -22.26 32.10
N GLY A 223 7.48 -22.80 31.26
CA GLY A 223 6.78 -22.06 30.24
C GLY A 223 5.89 -20.94 30.80
N GLY A 224 5.89 -19.83 30.07
CA GLY A 224 4.85 -18.81 30.15
C GLY A 224 4.23 -18.67 28.77
N ALA A 225 2.95 -19.02 28.67
CA ALA A 225 2.14 -18.95 27.47
C ALA A 225 2.03 -17.51 26.90
N PRO A 226 1.85 -17.36 25.57
CA PRO A 226 1.49 -16.09 24.97
C PRO A 226 0.06 -15.69 25.37
N PRO A 227 -0.27 -14.38 25.46
CA PRO A 227 -1.60 -13.94 25.84
C PRO A 227 -2.64 -14.43 24.83
N THR A 228 -3.63 -15.12 25.39
CA THR A 228 -4.78 -15.74 24.76
C THR A 228 -5.63 -14.71 24.00
N VAL A 229 -5.77 -14.96 22.70
CA VAL A 229 -7.05 -15.11 21.99
C VAL A 229 -8.22 -14.30 22.55
N LEU A 230 -8.34 -13.05 22.09
CA LEU A 230 -9.63 -12.37 21.93
C LEU A 230 -9.87 -12.08 20.45
N LYS A 231 -9.81 -13.13 19.63
CA LYS A 231 -10.17 -13.12 18.21
C LYS A 231 -10.82 -14.45 17.84
N SER A 232 -11.99 -14.77 18.40
CA SER A 232 -12.71 -15.98 17.98
C SER A 232 -14.23 -15.91 18.15
N ALA A 233 -14.82 -14.76 17.82
CA ALA A 233 -16.27 -14.67 17.59
C ALA A 233 -16.60 -14.00 16.25
N ILE A 234 -15.75 -13.08 15.78
CA ILE A 234 -15.96 -12.40 14.49
C ILE A 234 -15.45 -13.27 13.31
N PHE A 235 -14.38 -14.05 13.51
CA PHE A 235 -13.83 -14.90 12.44
C PHE A 235 -14.69 -16.13 12.10
N GLN A 236 -15.53 -16.58 13.03
CA GLN A 236 -16.47 -17.69 12.80
C GLN A 236 -17.72 -17.24 12.02
N LEU A 237 -18.13 -15.96 12.15
CA LEU A 237 -19.20 -15.37 11.33
C LEU A 237 -18.77 -15.13 9.88
N PHE A 238 -17.49 -14.80 9.65
CA PHE A 238 -16.93 -14.65 8.30
C PHE A 238 -16.90 -15.98 7.52
N PHE A 239 -16.64 -17.12 8.19
CA PHE A 239 -16.67 -18.43 7.52
C PHE A 239 -18.08 -19.00 7.35
N TRP A 240 -19.03 -18.70 8.25
CA TRP A 240 -20.41 -19.18 8.08
C TRP A 240 -21.11 -18.49 6.90
N CYS A 241 -20.85 -17.19 6.67
CA CYS A 241 -21.42 -16.47 5.52
C CYS A 241 -20.83 -16.93 4.18
N MET A 242 -19.59 -17.43 4.17
CA MET A 242 -18.92 -17.91 2.94
C MET A 242 -19.24 -19.38 2.61
N ARG A 243 -19.60 -20.22 3.60
CA ARG A 243 -19.88 -21.65 3.37
C ARG A 243 -21.29 -21.98 2.87
N THR A 244 -22.26 -21.08 3.04
CA THR A 244 -23.63 -21.29 2.53
C THR A 244 -23.86 -20.77 1.12
N CYS A 245 -22.92 -20.02 0.52
CA CYS A 245 -23.03 -19.57 -0.87
C CYS A 245 -22.26 -20.43 -1.90
N ILE A 246 -21.46 -21.42 -1.47
CA ILE A 246 -20.69 -22.28 -2.40
C ILE A 246 -21.42 -23.60 -2.73
N ILE A 247 -22.54 -23.93 -2.08
CA ILE A 247 -23.27 -25.20 -2.35
C ILE A 247 -24.44 -25.06 -3.34
N LEU A 248 -24.81 -23.85 -3.78
CA LEU A 248 -25.94 -23.64 -4.71
C LEU A 248 -25.55 -23.23 -6.15
N LEU A 249 -24.28 -23.44 -6.53
CA LEU A 249 -23.83 -23.31 -7.93
C LEU A 249 -23.21 -24.62 -8.43
N ALA A 250 -23.81 -25.74 -8.05
CA ALA A 250 -23.61 -27.03 -8.70
C ALA A 250 -24.95 -27.77 -8.76
N LEU A 251 -25.91 -27.18 -9.49
CA LEU A 251 -26.98 -27.80 -10.27
C LEU A 251 -27.65 -26.73 -11.14
#